data_AF-A0A2E5F881-F1
#
_entry.id   AF-A0A2E5F881-F1
#
_cell.length_a   1.000
_cell.length_b   1.000
_cell.length_c   1.000
_cell.angle_alpha   90.00
_cell.angle_beta   90.00
_cell.angle_gamma   90.00
#
_symmetry.space_group_name_H-M   'P 1'
#
loop_
_entity.id
_entity.type
_entity.pdbx_description
1 polymer ?
#
loop_
_entity_poly.entity_id
_entity_poly.type
_entity_poly.pdbx_seq_one_letter_code
_entity_poly.pdbx_strand_id
1 'polypeptide(L)'
;MNKVMAYLCMLLFMLSVACSSEDASVPVAQVAASTSTPQATDIPETTATEIPMPTATPSNIPTPGPTFTPLPIATHTATPDPTLVPADTSTAMPAATIALAGTAKEKLISIGYNVPVVGSVDEVRQEYVASLDVPDKYRQRFIEVQENLNGILGGYPNYVYFAYNPYGTEEDARPVLERMAELRPYKKWSIPELVKAQSCLGGANPGEARTSTTNPYSVCLEDLDFIQTPWGEETEHPYRSDIKMILHLGHEYFHHYQRVHALDRGLDYQSDRNNPETTVQAPRWWIEGAAVAFQNAWFRENWQSLSLLADLTSNQALSTNIATVADSRVYKENRRNIMGYGNSQDCTPDWYMSSLEDTYDTASGCGAAMMATAYLGYLTSYKTVWIDIPQDYYDLGFWGSFEKHVGMNKQEFFDSYNEFLRTGEPDEEPPDGWAPPENYIAEFADFLKIVPESD
;
A
#
# COMPACT_ATOMS: atom_id res chain seq x y z
N MET A 1 12.64 -2.36 29.08
CA MET A 1 12.69 -3.18 27.85
C MET A 1 11.64 -2.66 26.89
N ASN A 2 12.15 -1.95 25.90
CA ASN A 2 11.64 -1.42 24.63
C ASN A 2 10.15 -1.20 24.43
N LYS A 3 9.75 0.05 24.69
CA LYS A 3 8.53 0.70 24.20
C LYS A 3 8.39 0.67 22.65
N VAL A 4 9.49 0.48 21.92
CA VAL A 4 9.54 0.42 20.44
C VAL A 4 8.76 -0.78 19.86
N MET A 5 8.61 -1.88 20.60
CA MET A 5 7.96 -3.11 20.10
C MET A 5 6.43 -3.05 20.21
N ALA A 6 5.88 -2.18 21.04
CA ALA A 6 4.43 -1.92 21.10
C ALA A 6 3.94 -1.03 19.94
N TYR A 7 4.83 -0.20 19.37
CA TYR A 7 4.49 0.70 18.26
C TYR A 7 4.38 -0.04 16.91
N LEU A 8 5.16 -1.10 16.69
CA LEU A 8 5.12 -1.85 15.42
C LEU A 8 3.80 -2.64 15.24
N CYS A 9 3.26 -3.21 16.32
CA CYS A 9 1.94 -3.88 16.30
C CYS A 9 0.78 -2.87 16.20
N MET A 10 0.92 -1.66 16.76
CA MET A 10 -0.07 -0.59 16.60
C MET A 10 -0.09 -0.02 15.18
N LEU A 11 1.06 0.08 14.52
CA LEU A 11 1.16 0.56 13.12
C LEU A 11 0.45 -0.39 12.14
N LEU A 12 0.61 -1.71 12.29
CA LEU A 12 -0.10 -2.71 11.46
C LEU A 12 -1.61 -2.74 11.73
N PHE A 13 -2.05 -2.46 12.96
CA PHE A 13 -3.47 -2.40 13.32
C PHE A 13 -4.14 -1.07 12.90
N MET A 14 -3.41 0.04 12.87
CA MET A 14 -3.93 1.34 12.40
C MET A 14 -4.07 1.41 10.87
N LEU A 15 -3.16 0.78 10.11
CA LEU A 15 -3.31 0.61 8.65
C LEU A 15 -4.56 -0.22 8.30
N SER A 16 -4.92 -1.22 9.10
CA SER A 16 -6.17 -1.99 8.88
C SER A 16 -7.46 -1.24 9.23
N VAL A 17 -7.40 -0.21 10.08
CA VAL A 17 -8.59 0.60 10.44
C VAL A 17 -8.84 1.72 9.41
N ALA A 18 -7.80 2.20 8.72
CA ALA A 18 -7.93 3.23 7.69
C ALA A 18 -8.63 2.73 6.40
N CYS A 19 -8.61 1.42 6.14
CA CYS A 19 -9.14 0.79 4.92
C CYS A 19 -10.47 0.02 5.13
N SER A 20 -11.02 -0.03 6.35
CA SER A 20 -12.24 -0.79 6.64
C SER A 20 -13.19 -0.03 7.56
N SER A 21 -14.19 0.65 6.99
CA SER A 21 -15.50 0.73 7.63
C SER A 21 -16.63 1.20 6.70
N GLU A 22 -17.72 0.42 6.69
CA GLU A 22 -19.04 0.97 7.01
C GLU A 22 -19.70 0.11 8.09
N ASP A 23 -20.28 0.80 9.08
CA ASP A 23 -21.27 0.41 10.09
C ASP A 23 -21.02 -0.78 11.06
N ALA A 24 -20.59 -0.44 12.27
CA ALA A 24 -21.11 -1.06 13.50
C ALA A 24 -21.02 -0.10 14.71
N SER A 25 -22.17 0.34 15.22
CA SER A 25 -22.31 1.23 16.38
C SER A 25 -22.29 0.48 17.72
N VAL A 26 -21.38 0.81 18.65
CA VAL A 26 -21.52 0.53 20.11
C VAL A 26 -20.66 1.52 20.95
N PRO A 27 -20.84 1.67 22.29
CA PRO A 27 -21.04 2.97 22.91
C PRO A 27 -19.85 3.46 23.76
N VAL A 28 -19.87 4.75 24.01
CA VAL A 28 -18.91 5.55 24.78
C VAL A 28 -18.81 5.12 26.25
N ALA A 29 -17.57 4.95 26.73
CA ALA A 29 -17.24 5.00 28.16
C ALA A 29 -16.22 6.13 28.41
N GLN A 30 -16.64 7.12 29.19
CA GLN A 30 -15.81 8.22 29.69
C GLN A 30 -14.75 7.70 30.68
N VAL A 31 -13.49 8.12 30.52
CA VAL A 31 -12.50 8.05 31.60
C VAL A 31 -11.75 9.38 31.71
N ALA A 32 -11.70 9.86 32.94
CA ALA A 32 -11.29 11.19 33.37
C ALA A 32 -9.77 11.44 33.23
N ALA A 33 -9.45 12.69 32.89
CA ALA A 33 -8.11 13.25 32.91
C ALA A 33 -7.53 13.30 34.34
N SER A 34 -6.27 12.89 34.48
CA SER A 34 -5.45 13.21 35.65
C SER A 34 -4.12 13.81 35.18
N THR A 35 -3.96 15.08 35.48
CA THR A 35 -2.79 15.91 35.23
C THR A 35 -1.68 15.57 36.23
N SER A 36 -0.48 15.29 35.74
CA SER A 36 0.74 15.41 36.55
C SER A 36 1.87 16.05 35.75
N THR A 37 2.34 17.18 36.27
CA THR A 37 3.43 18.01 35.76
C THR A 37 4.78 17.35 36.09
N PRO A 38 5.73 17.19 35.15
CA PRO A 38 7.10 16.86 35.48
C PRO A 38 7.93 18.12 35.70
N GLN A 39 8.68 18.06 36.80
CA GLN A 39 9.61 19.03 37.32
C GLN A 39 10.92 19.04 36.52
N ALA A 40 11.43 20.24 36.23
CA ALA A 40 12.69 20.49 35.54
C ALA A 40 13.88 19.86 36.29
N THR A 41 14.81 19.24 35.54
CA THR A 41 16.11 18.80 36.07
C THR A 41 17.20 19.26 35.10
N ASP A 42 18.23 19.87 35.68
CA ASP A 42 19.32 20.60 35.04
C ASP A 42 20.24 19.75 34.14
N ILE A 43 20.69 20.38 33.06
CA ILE A 43 21.68 19.87 32.10
C ILE A 43 23.07 20.36 32.54
N PRO A 44 24.09 19.49 32.68
CA PRO A 44 25.48 19.92 32.67
C PRO A 44 26.06 19.87 31.24
N GLU A 45 26.54 21.03 30.84
CA GLU A 45 27.38 21.35 29.70
C GLU A 45 28.71 20.57 29.73
N THR A 46 29.09 19.89 28.63
CA THR A 46 30.49 19.48 28.40
C THR A 46 30.87 19.46 26.90
N THR A 47 31.66 20.47 26.54
CA THR A 47 32.94 20.44 25.81
C THR A 47 33.06 19.63 24.51
N ALA A 48 33.17 20.37 23.40
CA ALA A 48 33.57 19.89 22.09
C ALA A 48 35.03 19.36 22.08
N THR A 49 35.23 18.21 21.43
CA THR A 49 36.56 17.69 21.04
C THR A 49 36.62 17.61 19.52
N GLU A 50 37.62 18.25 18.92
CA GLU A 50 37.85 18.32 17.47
C GLU A 50 38.19 16.94 16.87
N ILE A 51 37.57 16.63 15.73
CA ILE A 51 37.84 15.44 14.91
C ILE A 51 38.96 15.76 13.91
N PRO A 52 40.01 14.93 13.76
CA PRO A 52 41.02 15.13 12.73
C PRO A 52 40.52 14.71 11.34
N MET A 53 40.90 15.52 10.35
CA MET A 53 40.59 15.40 8.92
C MET A 53 41.15 14.10 8.30
N PRO A 54 40.41 13.37 7.44
CA PRO A 54 40.94 12.18 6.79
C PRO A 54 41.82 12.51 5.57
N THR A 55 42.96 11.82 5.51
CA THR A 55 43.96 11.83 4.43
C THR A 55 43.44 11.10 3.18
N ALA A 56 43.60 11.72 2.01
CA ALA A 56 43.23 11.13 0.71
C ALA A 56 44.11 9.92 0.35
N THR A 57 43.47 8.82 -0.07
CA THR A 57 44.12 7.61 -0.64
C THR A 57 43.87 7.57 -2.15
N PRO A 58 44.86 7.20 -2.99
CA PRO A 58 44.76 7.35 -4.44
C PRO A 58 43.84 6.32 -5.12
N SER A 59 43.25 6.78 -6.22
CA SER A 59 42.31 6.10 -7.11
C SER A 59 42.95 4.89 -7.81
N ASN A 60 42.28 3.73 -7.72
CA ASN A 60 42.62 2.54 -8.51
C ASN A 60 41.72 2.43 -9.74
N ILE A 61 42.36 2.17 -10.87
CA ILE A 61 41.80 1.96 -12.21
C ILE A 61 40.94 0.68 -12.23
N PRO A 62 39.75 0.67 -12.87
CA PRO A 62 38.90 -0.51 -12.92
C PRO A 62 39.43 -1.55 -13.93
N THR A 63 39.56 -2.79 -13.46
CA THR A 63 39.81 -4.00 -14.27
C THR A 63 38.49 -4.47 -14.92
N PRO A 64 38.48 -4.96 -16.18
CA PRO A 64 37.27 -5.46 -16.82
C PRO A 64 36.73 -6.71 -16.10
N GLY A 65 35.44 -6.72 -15.77
CA GLY A 65 34.75 -7.85 -15.17
C GLY A 65 34.58 -9.03 -16.14
N PRO A 66 34.46 -10.28 -15.63
CA PRO A 66 34.28 -11.47 -16.44
C PRO A 66 32.88 -11.55 -17.07
N THR A 67 32.85 -12.01 -18.31
CA THR A 67 31.66 -12.30 -19.11
C THR A 67 30.79 -13.39 -18.46
N PHE A 68 29.52 -13.09 -18.18
CA PHE A 68 28.55 -14.06 -17.68
C PHE A 68 28.15 -15.06 -18.78
N THR A 69 28.34 -16.34 -18.49
CA THR A 69 27.74 -17.46 -19.22
C THR A 69 26.54 -17.94 -18.41
N PRO A 70 25.33 -18.11 -19.00
CA PRO A 70 24.16 -18.54 -18.23
C PRO A 70 24.34 -19.99 -17.73
N LEU A 71 24.10 -20.22 -16.44
CA LEU A 71 24.01 -21.55 -15.85
C LEU A 71 22.60 -22.15 -16.06
N PRO A 72 22.46 -23.49 -16.09
CA PRO A 72 21.23 -24.16 -16.46
C PRO A 72 20.19 -24.18 -15.33
N ILE A 73 18.92 -24.13 -15.75
CA ILE A 73 17.70 -24.27 -14.95
C ILE A 73 17.72 -25.59 -14.17
N ALA A 74 17.47 -25.51 -12.85
CA ALA A 74 17.36 -26.68 -11.99
C ALA A 74 16.03 -27.40 -12.21
N THR A 75 16.10 -28.65 -12.65
CA THR A 75 14.94 -29.56 -12.77
C THR A 75 14.69 -30.24 -11.43
N HIS A 76 13.58 -29.93 -10.76
CA HIS A 76 13.18 -30.63 -9.54
C HIS A 76 12.67 -32.05 -9.87
N THR A 77 13.28 -33.05 -9.22
CA THR A 77 12.92 -34.47 -9.32
C THR A 77 11.93 -34.80 -8.19
N ALA A 78 10.76 -35.34 -8.54
CA ALA A 78 9.76 -35.79 -7.58
C ALA A 78 10.22 -37.06 -6.83
N THR A 79 9.94 -37.16 -5.52
CA THR A 79 9.98 -38.42 -4.74
C THR A 79 8.92 -38.34 -3.63
N PRO A 80 8.48 -39.47 -3.02
CA PRO A 80 7.10 -39.92 -3.11
C PRO A 80 6.26 -39.62 -1.86
N ASP A 81 4.95 -39.58 -2.13
CA ASP A 81 3.78 -39.47 -1.26
C ASP A 81 3.85 -40.27 0.06
N PRO A 82 3.35 -39.68 1.17
CA PRO A 82 2.61 -40.46 2.13
C PRO A 82 1.23 -39.86 2.50
N THR A 83 0.22 -40.68 2.21
CA THR A 83 -0.96 -40.99 3.05
C THR A 83 -2.02 -39.91 3.23
N LEU A 84 -3.03 -40.03 2.37
CA LEU A 84 -4.36 -39.43 2.37
C LEU A 84 -5.03 -39.34 3.76
N VAL A 85 -5.46 -38.13 4.12
CA VAL A 85 -6.56 -37.82 5.06
C VAL A 85 -7.58 -36.97 4.26
N PRO A 86 -8.90 -37.15 4.45
CA PRO A 86 -9.88 -36.94 3.39
C PRO A 86 -9.97 -35.50 2.88
N ALA A 87 -9.93 -35.37 1.56
CA ALA A 87 -10.22 -34.17 0.82
C ALA A 87 -11.63 -33.65 1.16
N ASP A 88 -11.69 -32.43 1.68
CA ASP A 88 -12.90 -31.63 1.57
C ASP A 88 -13.07 -31.30 0.08
N THR A 89 -14.23 -31.65 -0.45
CA THR A 89 -14.60 -31.52 -1.86
C THR A 89 -14.59 -30.04 -2.29
N SER A 90 -13.41 -29.54 -2.68
CA SER A 90 -13.29 -28.32 -3.45
C SER A 90 -13.63 -28.66 -4.90
N THR A 91 -14.84 -28.31 -5.30
CA THR A 91 -15.21 -28.19 -6.70
C THR A 91 -14.23 -27.27 -7.39
N ALA A 92 -13.44 -27.83 -8.32
CA ALA A 92 -12.62 -27.08 -9.25
C ALA A 92 -13.42 -25.92 -9.82
N MET A 93 -13.00 -24.69 -9.53
CA MET A 93 -13.56 -23.51 -10.19
C MET A 93 -13.22 -23.63 -11.68
N PRO A 94 -14.21 -23.63 -12.58
CA PRO A 94 -13.91 -23.51 -13.99
C PRO A 94 -13.30 -22.12 -14.21
N ALA A 95 -12.16 -22.08 -14.89
CA ALA A 95 -11.64 -20.89 -15.56
C ALA A 95 -12.67 -20.46 -16.61
N ALA A 96 -13.72 -19.77 -16.17
CA ALA A 96 -14.69 -19.15 -17.03
C ALA A 96 -14.12 -17.80 -17.43
N THR A 97 -13.66 -17.69 -18.67
CA THR A 97 -13.51 -16.40 -19.35
C THR A 97 -14.92 -15.83 -19.51
N ILE A 98 -15.41 -15.08 -18.52
CA ILE A 98 -16.70 -14.41 -18.58
C ILE A 98 -16.45 -13.06 -19.23
N ALA A 99 -16.83 -12.94 -20.50
CA ALA A 99 -16.90 -11.65 -21.18
C ALA A 99 -17.98 -10.79 -20.51
N LEU A 100 -17.57 -9.97 -19.55
CA LEU A 100 -18.39 -8.94 -18.92
C LEU A 100 -18.49 -7.73 -19.86
N ALA A 101 -19.20 -7.89 -20.98
CA ALA A 101 -19.65 -6.75 -21.78
C ALA A 101 -20.82 -6.08 -21.05
N GLY A 102 -20.51 -5.34 -19.99
CA GLY A 102 -21.46 -4.53 -19.23
C GLY A 102 -21.42 -3.09 -19.72
N THR A 103 -22.60 -2.44 -19.80
CA THR A 103 -22.71 -1.01 -20.11
C THR A 103 -21.85 -0.09 -19.21
N ALA A 104 -21.46 -0.57 -18.02
CA ALA A 104 -20.51 0.11 -17.14
C ALA A 104 -19.05 0.00 -17.62
N LYS A 105 -18.58 -1.19 -18.03
CA LYS A 105 -17.23 -1.42 -18.59
C LYS A 105 -17.01 -0.49 -19.78
N GLU A 106 -17.90 -0.56 -20.77
CA GLU A 106 -17.87 0.26 -21.99
C GLU A 106 -17.81 1.75 -21.65
N LYS A 107 -18.64 2.22 -20.70
CA LYS A 107 -18.62 3.60 -20.24
C LYS A 107 -17.28 3.98 -19.61
N LEU A 108 -16.71 3.15 -18.73
CA LEU A 108 -15.45 3.45 -18.04
C LEU A 108 -14.27 3.48 -19.01
N ILE A 109 -14.23 2.56 -19.97
CA ILE A 109 -13.27 2.56 -21.07
C ILE A 109 -13.42 3.85 -21.90
N SER A 110 -14.65 4.23 -22.26
CA SER A 110 -14.90 5.41 -23.10
C SER A 110 -14.41 6.73 -22.50
N ILE A 111 -14.31 6.80 -21.17
CA ILE A 111 -13.78 7.99 -20.47
C ILE A 111 -12.30 7.86 -20.10
N GLY A 112 -11.62 6.79 -20.53
CA GLY A 112 -10.22 6.52 -20.20
C GLY A 112 -9.98 6.28 -18.71
N TYR A 113 -10.92 5.63 -18.01
CA TYR A 113 -10.85 5.46 -16.55
C TYR A 113 -9.60 4.67 -16.08
N ASN A 114 -9.16 3.70 -16.87
CA ASN A 114 -7.98 2.86 -16.61
C ASN A 114 -6.83 3.14 -17.58
N VAL A 115 -6.81 4.33 -18.21
CA VAL A 115 -5.73 4.74 -19.13
C VAL A 115 -4.77 5.67 -18.38
N PRO A 116 -3.47 5.34 -18.30
CA PRO A 116 -2.50 6.23 -17.66
C PRO A 116 -2.32 7.51 -18.49
N VAL A 117 -2.45 8.67 -17.84
CA VAL A 117 -2.22 9.99 -18.46
C VAL A 117 -1.15 10.75 -17.70
N VAL A 118 -0.13 11.23 -18.40
CA VAL A 118 0.83 12.19 -17.79
C VAL A 118 0.22 13.58 -17.87
N GLY A 119 0.13 14.27 -16.73
CA GLY A 119 -0.40 15.63 -16.67
C GLY A 119 -0.52 16.14 -15.24
N SER A 120 -0.89 17.41 -15.12
CA SER A 120 -1.24 18.03 -13.84
C SER A 120 -2.47 17.36 -13.22
N VAL A 121 -2.68 17.59 -11.92
CA VAL A 121 -3.89 17.12 -11.19
C VAL A 121 -5.18 17.43 -11.96
N ASP A 122 -5.29 18.65 -12.50
CA ASP A 122 -6.47 19.09 -13.25
C ASP A 122 -6.58 18.40 -14.62
N GLU A 123 -5.47 18.26 -15.36
CA GLU A 123 -5.44 17.64 -16.69
C GLU A 123 -5.87 16.18 -16.65
N VAL A 124 -5.54 15.48 -15.56
CA VAL A 124 -5.88 14.06 -15.38
C VAL A 124 -7.20 13.86 -14.61
N ARG A 125 -7.90 14.95 -14.25
CA ARG A 125 -9.20 14.96 -13.52
C ARG A 125 -9.12 14.33 -12.13
N GLN A 126 -8.11 14.74 -11.37
CA GLN A 126 -7.97 14.50 -9.94
C GLN A 126 -8.29 15.78 -9.18
N GLU A 127 -8.55 15.69 -7.89
CA GLU A 127 -9.02 16.83 -7.11
C GLU A 127 -8.38 16.89 -5.71
N TYR A 128 -8.07 18.11 -5.28
CA TYR A 128 -7.78 18.45 -3.89
C TYR A 128 -8.84 19.44 -3.37
N VAL A 129 -9.63 18.99 -2.41
CA VAL A 129 -10.73 19.76 -1.82
C VAL A 129 -10.47 19.93 -0.34
N ALA A 130 -10.44 21.16 0.15
CA ALA A 130 -10.11 21.41 1.54
C ALA A 130 -11.04 22.43 2.20
N SER A 131 -11.20 22.31 3.52
CA SER A 131 -11.79 23.37 4.33
C SER A 131 -10.97 24.65 4.18
N LEU A 132 -11.62 25.81 4.25
CA LEU A 132 -10.99 27.12 4.04
C LEU A 132 -9.93 27.47 5.09
N ASP A 133 -9.99 26.83 6.25
CA ASP A 133 -9.07 26.98 7.37
C ASP A 133 -7.89 25.98 7.35
N VAL A 134 -7.81 25.10 6.34
CA VAL A 134 -6.64 24.25 6.10
C VAL A 134 -5.55 25.07 5.40
N PRO A 135 -4.33 25.14 5.95
CA PRO A 135 -3.23 25.89 5.35
C PRO A 135 -2.86 25.42 3.93
N ASP A 136 -2.67 26.37 3.00
CA ASP A 136 -2.41 26.11 1.58
C ASP A 136 -1.12 25.30 1.31
N LYS A 137 -0.15 25.31 2.23
CA LYS A 137 1.06 24.48 2.12
C LYS A 137 0.74 22.98 1.96
N TYR A 138 -0.39 22.50 2.49
CA TYR A 138 -0.79 21.10 2.35
C TYR A 138 -1.36 20.81 0.97
N ARG A 139 -2.04 21.78 0.34
CA ARG A 139 -2.42 21.72 -1.08
C ARG A 139 -1.16 21.65 -1.96
N GLN A 140 -0.17 22.51 -1.68
CA GLN A 140 1.08 22.55 -2.45
C GLN A 140 1.83 21.21 -2.37
N ARG A 141 1.96 20.65 -1.15
CA ARG A 141 2.54 19.31 -0.94
C ARG A 141 1.77 18.23 -1.71
N PHE A 142 0.44 18.23 -1.65
CA PHE A 142 -0.37 17.27 -2.39
C PHE A 142 -0.14 17.37 -3.90
N ILE A 143 -0.24 18.58 -4.47
CA ILE A 143 -0.07 18.79 -5.91
C ILE A 143 1.30 18.32 -6.37
N GLU A 144 2.36 18.71 -5.67
CA GLU A 144 3.73 18.31 -6.01
C GLU A 144 3.92 16.79 -6.01
N VAL A 145 3.42 16.12 -4.96
CA VAL A 145 3.50 14.65 -4.85
C VAL A 145 2.65 13.98 -5.92
N GLN A 146 1.42 14.43 -6.11
CA GLN A 146 0.47 13.82 -7.03
C GLN A 146 0.90 13.99 -8.50
N GLU A 147 1.43 15.14 -8.88
CA GLU A 147 1.96 15.35 -10.24
C GLU A 147 3.21 14.52 -10.50
N ASN A 148 4.07 14.33 -9.49
CA ASN A 148 5.19 13.39 -9.60
C ASN A 148 4.71 11.96 -9.80
N LEU A 149 3.74 11.50 -9.00
CA LEU A 149 3.11 10.19 -9.15
C LEU A 149 2.46 10.04 -10.54
N ASN A 150 1.76 11.06 -11.05
CA ASN A 150 1.15 11.03 -12.37
C ASN A 150 2.18 10.88 -13.49
N GLY A 151 3.40 11.40 -13.31
CA GLY A 151 4.51 11.23 -14.24
C GLY A 151 5.14 9.83 -14.24
N ILE A 152 4.88 9.02 -13.20
CA ILE A 152 5.54 7.72 -12.99
C ILE A 152 4.55 6.56 -13.08
N LEU A 153 3.50 6.61 -12.24
CA LEU A 153 2.42 5.62 -12.17
C LEU A 153 1.36 5.87 -13.25
N GLY A 154 1.29 7.09 -13.78
CA GLY A 154 0.19 7.57 -14.61
C GLY A 154 -0.89 8.24 -13.77
N GLY A 155 -1.45 9.32 -14.30
CA GLY A 155 -2.64 9.98 -13.80
C GLY A 155 -3.90 9.25 -14.23
N TYR A 156 -4.71 8.85 -13.27
CA TYR A 156 -6.04 8.27 -13.47
C TYR A 156 -7.11 9.20 -12.90
N PRO A 157 -8.28 9.31 -13.56
CA PRO A 157 -9.33 10.24 -13.16
C PRO A 157 -10.08 9.77 -11.91
N ASN A 158 -10.86 10.67 -11.31
CA ASN A 158 -11.77 10.39 -10.21
C ASN A 158 -11.08 9.97 -8.89
N TYR A 159 -9.86 10.47 -8.64
CA TYR A 159 -9.24 10.46 -7.32
C TYR A 159 -9.45 11.83 -6.65
N VAL A 160 -10.05 11.83 -5.46
CA VAL A 160 -10.34 13.06 -4.71
C VAL A 160 -9.72 12.95 -3.32
N TYR A 161 -8.82 13.88 -3.02
CA TYR A 161 -8.24 14.06 -1.70
C TYR A 161 -8.95 15.20 -0.97
N PHE A 162 -9.51 14.89 0.20
CA PHE A 162 -10.20 15.81 1.07
C PHE A 162 -9.38 16.09 2.32
N ALA A 163 -9.15 17.37 2.61
CA ALA A 163 -8.54 17.82 3.85
C ALA A 163 -9.51 18.67 4.65
N TYR A 164 -9.76 18.34 5.92
CA TYR A 164 -10.68 19.12 6.75
C TYR A 164 -10.13 19.39 8.15
N ASN A 165 -10.52 20.51 8.75
CA ASN A 165 -10.21 20.79 10.15
C ASN A 165 -11.34 20.22 11.04
N PRO A 166 -11.07 19.23 11.91
CA PRO A 166 -12.09 18.62 12.76
C PRO A 166 -12.58 19.57 13.86
N TYR A 167 -11.84 20.66 14.12
CA TYR A 167 -12.18 21.71 15.09
C TYR A 167 -12.61 23.03 14.42
N GLY A 168 -12.75 23.03 13.09
CA GLY A 168 -13.15 24.19 12.30
C GLY A 168 -14.65 24.47 12.38
N THR A 169 -15.11 25.43 11.56
CA THR A 169 -16.54 25.73 11.43
C THR A 169 -17.15 25.04 10.21
N GLU A 170 -18.46 24.79 10.23
CA GLU A 170 -19.18 24.27 9.04
C GLU A 170 -19.12 25.25 7.85
N GLU A 171 -18.93 26.55 8.11
CA GLU A 171 -18.75 27.55 7.06
C GLU A 171 -17.39 27.37 6.35
N ASP A 172 -16.33 27.15 7.12
CA ASP A 172 -15.00 26.86 6.57
C ASP A 172 -14.96 25.49 5.89
N ALA A 173 -15.65 24.50 6.45
CA ALA A 173 -15.74 23.15 5.87
C ALA A 173 -16.66 23.06 4.64
N ARG A 174 -17.41 24.12 4.30
CA ARG A 174 -18.41 24.12 3.21
C ARG A 174 -17.90 23.51 1.89
N PRO A 175 -16.68 23.80 1.39
CA PRO A 175 -16.19 23.19 0.14
C PRO A 175 -16.12 21.66 0.20
N VAL A 176 -15.65 21.11 1.32
CA VAL A 176 -15.58 19.66 1.55
C VAL A 176 -16.98 19.06 1.65
N LEU A 177 -17.87 19.70 2.42
CA LEU A 177 -19.23 19.21 2.65
C LEU A 177 -20.06 19.18 1.36
N GLU A 178 -19.96 20.23 0.53
CA GLU A 178 -20.67 20.33 -0.74
C GLU A 178 -20.19 19.24 -1.71
N ARG A 179 -18.87 19.08 -1.87
CA ARG A 179 -18.33 18.05 -2.78
C ARG A 179 -18.60 16.63 -2.27
N MET A 180 -18.55 16.39 -0.97
CA MET A 180 -18.97 15.09 -0.40
C MET A 180 -20.46 14.81 -0.64
N ALA A 181 -21.33 15.84 -0.58
CA ALA A 181 -22.74 15.70 -0.91
C ALA A 181 -22.97 15.40 -2.40
N GLU A 182 -22.15 15.93 -3.30
CA GLU A 182 -22.20 15.58 -4.73
C GLU A 182 -21.80 14.13 -4.99
N LEU A 183 -20.72 13.66 -4.34
CA LEU A 183 -20.21 12.29 -4.52
C LEU A 183 -21.07 11.23 -3.80
N ARG A 184 -21.69 11.61 -2.68
CA ARG A 184 -22.49 10.73 -1.81
C ARG A 184 -23.79 11.43 -1.42
N PRO A 185 -24.76 11.57 -2.36
CA PRO A 185 -25.97 12.39 -2.17
C PRO A 185 -26.98 11.84 -1.16
N TYR A 186 -26.80 10.58 -0.73
CA TYR A 186 -27.70 9.91 0.21
C TYR A 186 -27.43 10.26 1.68
N LYS A 187 -26.36 11.01 1.97
CA LYS A 187 -25.94 11.38 3.32
C LYS A 187 -25.92 12.90 3.49
N LYS A 188 -26.35 13.39 4.64
CA LYS A 188 -26.12 14.79 5.04
C LYS A 188 -24.73 14.88 5.67
N TRP A 189 -23.89 15.76 5.13
CA TRP A 189 -22.53 15.97 5.61
C TRP A 189 -22.46 17.09 6.64
N SER A 190 -21.60 16.90 7.62
CA SER A 190 -21.19 17.85 8.67
C SER A 190 -19.80 17.44 9.16
N ILE A 191 -19.12 18.29 9.92
CA ILE A 191 -17.78 17.94 10.45
C ILE A 191 -17.80 16.64 11.26
N PRO A 192 -18.75 16.39 12.20
CA PRO A 192 -18.83 15.10 12.89
C PRO A 192 -19.03 13.90 11.97
N GLU A 193 -19.69 14.08 10.83
CA GLU A 193 -19.85 13.00 9.84
C GLU A 193 -18.60 12.79 8.98
N LEU A 194 -17.78 13.83 8.76
CA LEU A 194 -16.44 13.69 8.18
C LEU A 194 -15.53 12.91 9.12
N VAL A 195 -15.53 13.23 10.42
CA VAL A 195 -14.74 12.50 11.44
C VAL A 195 -15.07 11.02 11.46
N LYS A 196 -16.35 10.65 11.35
CA LYS A 196 -16.75 9.24 11.28
C LYS A 196 -16.39 8.55 9.97
N ALA A 197 -16.29 9.31 8.88
CA ALA A 197 -16.03 8.79 7.54
C ALA A 197 -14.55 8.86 7.14
N GLN A 198 -13.69 9.39 8.03
CA GLN A 198 -12.26 9.52 7.81
C GLN A 198 -11.64 8.16 7.48
N SER A 199 -11.10 8.08 6.27
CA SER A 199 -10.58 6.88 5.64
C SER A 199 -9.94 7.27 4.33
N CYS A 200 -9.02 6.44 3.86
CA CYS A 200 -8.60 6.49 2.47
C CYS A 200 -9.11 5.26 1.73
N LEU A 201 -9.32 5.42 0.42
CA LEU A 201 -10.00 4.46 -0.48
C LEU A 201 -11.50 4.29 -0.28
N GLY A 202 -12.13 5.22 0.45
CA GLY A 202 -13.58 5.28 0.54
C GLY A 202 -14.20 5.33 -0.87
N GLY A 203 -15.05 4.36 -1.20
CA GLY A 203 -15.75 4.35 -2.48
C GLY A 203 -16.78 5.47 -2.56
N ALA A 204 -16.92 6.10 -3.72
CA ALA A 204 -18.13 6.85 -4.05
C ALA A 204 -18.54 6.54 -5.48
N ASN A 205 -19.84 6.54 -5.75
CA ASN A 205 -20.38 6.39 -7.10
C ASN A 205 -21.64 7.25 -7.19
N PRO A 206 -21.55 8.50 -7.68
CA PRO A 206 -22.74 9.34 -7.90
C PRO A 206 -23.70 8.78 -8.97
N GLY A 207 -23.29 7.78 -9.74
CA GLY A 207 -24.17 7.04 -10.66
C GLY A 207 -24.68 5.73 -10.08
N GLU A 208 -25.47 5.00 -10.87
CA GLU A 208 -25.94 3.66 -10.50
C GLU A 208 -24.85 2.62 -10.82
N ALA A 209 -24.50 1.78 -9.85
CA ALA A 209 -23.48 0.75 -9.99
C ALA A 209 -23.82 -0.27 -11.08
N ARG A 210 -22.83 -0.65 -11.89
CA ARG A 210 -22.93 -1.61 -13.00
C ARG A 210 -23.96 -1.23 -14.08
N THR A 211 -24.10 0.06 -14.34
CA THR A 211 -24.94 0.61 -15.41
C THR A 211 -24.13 1.58 -16.29
N SER A 212 -24.74 2.06 -17.37
CA SER A 212 -24.20 3.13 -18.21
C SER A 212 -23.97 4.46 -17.47
N THR A 213 -24.49 4.60 -16.24
CA THR A 213 -24.26 5.79 -15.40
C THR A 213 -23.16 5.62 -14.36
N THR A 214 -22.59 4.41 -14.22
CA THR A 214 -21.53 4.09 -13.23
C THR A 214 -20.37 5.05 -13.31
N ASN A 215 -20.05 5.75 -12.23
CA ASN A 215 -18.96 6.72 -12.18
C ASN A 215 -18.21 6.64 -10.84
N PRO A 216 -17.38 5.61 -10.63
CA PRO A 216 -16.68 5.39 -9.38
C PRO A 216 -15.60 6.45 -9.13
N TYR A 217 -15.47 6.84 -7.87
CA TYR A 217 -14.42 7.69 -7.32
C TYR A 217 -13.71 6.98 -6.18
N SER A 218 -12.42 7.23 -6.06
CA SER A 218 -11.63 6.92 -4.87
C SER A 218 -11.50 8.18 -4.03
N VAL A 219 -11.99 8.10 -2.79
CA VAL A 219 -12.01 9.21 -1.84
C VAL A 219 -10.99 8.94 -0.74
N CYS A 220 -10.08 9.89 -0.53
CA CYS A 220 -9.20 9.93 0.64
C CYS A 220 -9.58 11.16 1.46
N LEU A 221 -10.09 10.93 2.67
CA LEU A 221 -10.61 11.96 3.56
C LEU A 221 -9.80 11.98 4.84
N GLU A 222 -9.07 13.07 5.07
CA GLU A 222 -8.12 13.19 6.16
C GLU A 222 -8.32 14.47 6.96
N ASP A 223 -8.15 14.36 8.27
CA ASP A 223 -8.20 15.50 9.17
C ASP A 223 -6.86 16.26 9.22
N LEU A 224 -6.93 17.53 9.60
CA LEU A 224 -5.78 18.42 9.68
C LEU A 224 -4.70 17.95 10.68
N ASP A 225 -5.07 17.26 11.76
CA ASP A 225 -4.12 16.79 12.77
C ASP A 225 -3.27 15.64 12.19
N PHE A 226 -3.89 14.71 11.47
CA PHE A 226 -3.20 13.66 10.75
C PHE A 226 -2.27 14.24 9.67
N ILE A 227 -2.77 15.18 8.86
CA ILE A 227 -1.99 15.86 7.80
C ILE A 227 -0.75 16.57 8.37
N GLN A 228 -0.84 17.09 9.59
CA GLN A 228 0.23 17.78 10.31
C GLN A 228 1.24 16.81 10.91
N THR A 229 0.74 15.79 11.58
CA THR A 229 1.55 14.86 12.38
C THR A 229 1.06 13.44 12.15
N PRO A 230 1.34 12.84 10.97
CA PRO A 230 0.89 11.49 10.67
C PRO A 230 1.41 10.52 11.75
N TRP A 231 0.48 9.78 12.37
CA TRP A 231 0.75 8.85 13.48
C TRP A 231 1.34 9.47 14.77
N GLY A 232 1.23 10.79 14.97
CA GLY A 232 1.16 11.41 16.30
C GLY A 232 2.46 11.60 17.10
N GLU A 233 3.63 11.76 16.46
CA GLU A 233 4.89 12.00 17.20
C GLU A 233 5.29 13.49 17.25
N GLU A 234 4.86 14.20 18.29
CA GLU A 234 5.13 15.64 18.54
C GLU A 234 6.63 16.02 18.61
N THR A 235 7.53 15.04 18.75
CA THR A 235 8.98 15.27 18.95
C THR A 235 9.82 15.08 17.69
N GLU A 236 9.20 14.76 16.55
CA GLU A 236 9.92 14.54 15.31
C GLU A 236 10.36 15.85 14.64
N HIS A 237 11.51 15.82 13.97
CA HIS A 237 11.93 16.93 13.13
C HIS A 237 10.90 17.15 12.01
N PRO A 238 10.50 18.40 11.67
CA PRO A 238 9.40 18.66 10.74
C PRO A 238 9.43 17.90 9.41
N TYR A 239 10.62 17.70 8.82
CA TYR A 239 10.77 16.92 7.58
C TYR A 239 10.25 15.49 7.68
N ARG A 240 10.21 14.88 8.88
CA ARG A 240 9.71 13.51 9.05
C ARG A 240 8.21 13.44 8.85
N SER A 241 7.46 14.40 9.38
CA SER A 241 6.01 14.49 9.14
C SER A 241 5.71 14.67 7.65
N ASP A 242 6.52 15.49 6.96
CA ASP A 242 6.39 15.66 5.50
C ASP A 242 6.69 14.36 4.75
N ILE A 243 7.79 13.67 5.06
CA ILE A 243 8.13 12.38 4.42
C ILE A 243 7.04 11.32 4.69
N LYS A 244 6.55 11.25 5.93
CA LYS A 244 5.44 10.36 6.32
C LYS A 244 4.20 10.61 5.47
N MET A 245 3.83 11.87 5.28
CA MET A 245 2.71 12.22 4.42
C MET A 245 2.98 11.92 2.95
N ILE A 246 4.18 12.21 2.44
CA ILE A 246 4.54 11.91 1.05
C ILE A 246 4.40 10.41 0.77
N LEU A 247 4.92 9.57 1.67
CA LEU A 247 4.81 8.11 1.57
C LEU A 247 3.33 7.67 1.62
N HIS A 248 2.54 8.25 2.51
CA HIS A 248 1.10 7.97 2.61
C HIS A 248 0.37 8.32 1.32
N LEU A 249 0.60 9.50 0.73
CA LEU A 249 -0.02 9.88 -0.54
C LEU A 249 0.35 8.90 -1.67
N GLY A 250 1.61 8.46 -1.72
CA GLY A 250 2.05 7.42 -2.65
C GLY A 250 1.36 6.07 -2.45
N HIS A 251 1.14 5.68 -1.19
CA HIS A 251 0.41 4.45 -0.81
C HIS A 251 -1.05 4.50 -1.29
N GLU A 252 -1.77 5.56 -0.91
CA GLU A 252 -3.19 5.69 -1.21
C GLU A 252 -3.47 5.87 -2.71
N TYR A 253 -2.59 6.58 -3.42
CA TYR A 253 -2.72 6.70 -4.86
C TYR A 253 -2.44 5.38 -5.59
N PHE A 254 -1.54 4.54 -5.08
CA PHE A 254 -1.32 3.20 -5.64
C PHE A 254 -2.56 2.31 -5.50
N HIS A 255 -3.31 2.45 -4.42
CA HIS A 255 -4.59 1.76 -4.29
C HIS A 255 -5.66 2.28 -5.26
N HIS A 256 -5.66 3.58 -5.59
CA HIS A 256 -6.48 4.10 -6.68
C HIS A 256 -6.10 3.44 -8.01
N TYR A 257 -4.79 3.34 -8.31
CA TYR A 257 -4.27 2.60 -9.46
C TYR A 257 -4.80 1.15 -9.49
N GLN A 258 -4.75 0.42 -8.39
CA GLN A 258 -5.34 -0.92 -8.33
C GLN A 258 -6.85 -0.86 -8.67
N ARG A 259 -7.60 0.02 -8.02
CA ARG A 259 -9.06 0.11 -8.22
C ARG A 259 -9.46 0.43 -9.67
N VAL A 260 -8.74 1.30 -10.37
CA VAL A 260 -9.10 1.66 -11.75
C VAL A 260 -8.97 0.49 -12.71
N HIS A 261 -8.01 -0.42 -12.48
CA HIS A 261 -7.88 -1.64 -13.27
C HIS A 261 -8.94 -2.69 -12.92
N ALA A 262 -9.60 -2.59 -11.75
CA ALA A 262 -10.75 -3.43 -11.43
C ALA A 262 -12.08 -2.91 -12.05
N LEU A 263 -12.06 -1.75 -12.72
CA LEU A 263 -13.20 -1.06 -13.34
C LEU A 263 -14.48 -1.13 -12.47
N ASP A 264 -15.54 -1.78 -12.95
CA ASP A 264 -16.83 -1.91 -12.28
C ASP A 264 -16.97 -3.18 -11.42
N ARG A 265 -16.00 -4.10 -11.49
CA ARG A 265 -15.94 -5.26 -10.60
C ARG A 265 -15.57 -4.84 -9.19
N GLY A 266 -14.78 -3.80 -8.95
CA GLY A 266 -14.35 -3.49 -7.57
C GLY A 266 -13.23 -4.43 -7.10
N LEU A 267 -12.41 -3.95 -6.17
CA LEU A 267 -11.05 -4.47 -5.97
C LEU A 267 -10.98 -5.72 -5.07
N ASP A 268 -11.63 -5.67 -3.92
CA ASP A 268 -11.42 -6.62 -2.83
C ASP A 268 -12.71 -7.38 -2.47
N TYR A 269 -12.80 -7.91 -1.25
CA TYR A 269 -13.94 -8.66 -0.76
C TYR A 269 -15.04 -7.78 -0.14
N GLN A 270 -15.15 -6.49 -0.46
CA GLN A 270 -16.10 -5.58 0.22
C GLN A 270 -17.57 -5.74 -0.21
N SER A 271 -17.86 -6.13 -1.46
CA SER A 271 -19.23 -6.28 -1.95
C SER A 271 -19.44 -7.62 -2.63
N ASP A 272 -20.48 -8.38 -2.26
CA ASP A 272 -20.81 -9.69 -2.89
C ASP A 272 -19.58 -10.61 -2.97
N ARG A 273 -18.97 -10.86 -1.79
CA ARG A 273 -17.63 -11.45 -1.59
C ARG A 273 -17.35 -12.74 -2.34
N ASN A 274 -18.39 -13.50 -2.67
CA ASN A 274 -18.30 -14.82 -3.29
C ASN A 274 -18.54 -14.79 -4.80
N ASN A 275 -18.85 -13.63 -5.37
CA ASN A 275 -19.21 -13.51 -6.75
C ASN A 275 -18.08 -12.82 -7.54
N PRO A 276 -17.29 -13.59 -8.31
CA PRO A 276 -16.21 -13.04 -9.08
C PRO A 276 -16.70 -12.06 -10.17
N GLU A 277 -17.96 -12.10 -10.59
CA GLU A 277 -18.49 -11.09 -11.54
C GLU A 277 -18.59 -9.68 -10.93
N THR A 278 -18.44 -9.58 -9.60
CA THR A 278 -18.80 -8.40 -8.83
C THR A 278 -17.68 -7.85 -7.98
N THR A 279 -16.52 -8.54 -7.98
CA THR A 279 -15.22 -8.20 -7.37
C THR A 279 -14.12 -8.95 -8.10
N VAL A 280 -12.93 -8.37 -8.20
CA VAL A 280 -11.74 -9.14 -8.64
C VAL A 280 -11.18 -10.01 -7.52
N GLN A 281 -11.67 -9.86 -6.28
CA GLN A 281 -11.27 -10.67 -5.11
C GLN A 281 -9.76 -10.59 -4.82
N ALA A 282 -9.16 -9.41 -4.97
CA ALA A 282 -7.77 -9.21 -4.62
C ALA A 282 -7.59 -9.34 -3.09
N PRO A 283 -6.58 -10.10 -2.61
CA PRO A 283 -6.40 -10.36 -1.20
C PRO A 283 -5.69 -9.20 -0.51
N ARG A 284 -6.05 -8.94 0.75
CA ARG A 284 -5.51 -7.86 1.60
C ARG A 284 -3.99 -7.84 1.61
N TRP A 285 -3.34 -8.99 1.76
CA TRP A 285 -1.88 -9.08 1.80
C TRP A 285 -1.21 -8.56 0.52
N TRP A 286 -1.86 -8.73 -0.65
CA TRP A 286 -1.36 -8.21 -1.93
C TRP A 286 -1.74 -6.75 -2.11
N ILE A 287 -2.99 -6.37 -1.81
CA ILE A 287 -3.48 -4.99 -1.95
C ILE A 287 -2.54 -4.04 -1.19
N GLU A 288 -2.39 -4.27 0.11
CA GLU A 288 -1.57 -3.45 1.00
C GLU A 288 -0.08 -3.69 0.75
N GLY A 289 0.33 -4.93 0.49
CA GLY A 289 1.75 -5.26 0.33
C GLY A 289 2.34 -4.67 -0.94
N ALA A 290 1.58 -4.68 -2.03
CA ALA A 290 1.99 -4.09 -3.30
C ALA A 290 2.10 -2.56 -3.17
N ALA A 291 1.16 -1.91 -2.48
CA ALA A 291 1.19 -0.48 -2.18
C ALA A 291 2.41 -0.10 -1.34
N VAL A 292 2.70 -0.83 -0.24
CA VAL A 292 3.90 -0.59 0.57
C VAL A 292 5.20 -0.85 -0.21
N ALA A 293 5.24 -1.86 -1.07
CA ALA A 293 6.42 -2.08 -1.90
C ALA A 293 6.62 -0.94 -2.91
N PHE A 294 5.53 -0.50 -3.56
CA PHE A 294 5.56 0.59 -4.53
C PHE A 294 5.96 1.92 -3.88
N GLN A 295 5.29 2.33 -2.80
CA GLN A 295 5.55 3.62 -2.14
C GLN A 295 7.05 3.76 -1.80
N ASN A 296 7.67 2.68 -1.33
CA ASN A 296 9.04 2.68 -0.84
C ASN A 296 10.03 2.73 -2.01
N ALA A 297 9.74 2.00 -3.10
CA ALA A 297 10.54 2.05 -4.33
C ALA A 297 10.42 3.42 -5.00
N TRP A 298 9.21 3.92 -5.18
CA TRP A 298 8.92 5.24 -5.75
C TRP A 298 9.62 6.34 -4.96
N PHE A 299 9.44 6.38 -3.64
CA PHE A 299 10.03 7.44 -2.82
C PHE A 299 11.56 7.40 -2.86
N ARG A 300 12.16 6.20 -2.75
CA ARG A 300 13.61 6.03 -2.86
C ARG A 300 14.17 6.57 -4.17
N GLU A 301 13.46 6.39 -5.28
CA GLU A 301 13.87 6.79 -6.62
C GLU A 301 13.57 8.27 -6.93
N ASN A 302 12.58 8.88 -6.26
CA ASN A 302 12.01 10.17 -6.69
C ASN A 302 12.05 11.29 -5.65
N TRP A 303 12.40 11.04 -4.39
CA TRP A 303 12.37 12.08 -3.34
C TRP A 303 13.14 13.36 -3.70
N GLN A 304 14.23 13.25 -4.47
CA GLN A 304 15.05 14.39 -4.90
C GLN A 304 14.35 15.32 -5.89
N SER A 305 13.30 14.83 -6.56
CA SER A 305 12.48 15.63 -7.47
C SER A 305 11.42 16.46 -6.74
N LEU A 306 11.23 16.23 -5.45
CA LEU A 306 10.28 16.94 -4.60
C LEU A 306 10.97 18.17 -3.98
N SER A 307 10.56 19.36 -4.39
CA SER A 307 11.10 20.64 -3.94
C SER A 307 11.00 20.84 -2.43
N LEU A 308 9.93 20.33 -1.78
CA LEU A 308 9.82 20.38 -0.32
C LEU A 308 10.91 19.59 0.43
N LEU A 309 11.60 18.67 -0.26
CA LEU A 309 12.71 17.86 0.29
C LEU A 309 14.08 18.26 -0.26
N ALA A 310 14.17 19.31 -1.07
CA ALA A 310 15.40 19.67 -1.81
C ALA A 310 16.63 19.92 -0.91
N ASP A 311 16.41 20.38 0.33
CA ASP A 311 17.47 20.67 1.29
C ASP A 311 17.91 19.44 2.14
N LEU A 312 17.27 18.28 1.97
CA LEU A 312 17.59 17.08 2.73
C LEU A 312 18.76 16.31 2.13
N THR A 313 19.60 15.75 3.01
CA THR A 313 20.56 14.72 2.62
C THR A 313 19.84 13.39 2.40
N SER A 314 20.45 12.48 1.62
CA SER A 314 19.91 11.12 1.42
C SER A 314 19.66 10.39 2.74
N ASN A 315 20.54 10.55 3.73
CA ASN A 315 20.35 9.95 5.06
C ASN A 315 19.13 10.52 5.78
N GLN A 316 18.82 11.81 5.62
CA GLN A 316 17.62 12.40 6.23
C GLN A 316 16.36 11.91 5.52
N ALA A 317 16.33 12.02 4.18
CA ALA A 317 15.18 11.63 3.37
C ALA A 317 14.82 10.14 3.55
N LEU A 318 15.82 9.26 3.54
CA LEU A 318 15.61 7.81 3.60
C LEU A 318 15.61 7.25 5.04
N SER A 319 15.72 8.11 6.07
CA SER A 319 15.64 7.68 7.48
C SER A 319 14.22 7.42 7.98
N THR A 320 13.21 7.86 7.22
CA THR A 320 11.81 7.78 7.60
C THR A 320 11.08 6.81 6.69
N ASN A 321 10.27 5.96 7.30
CA ASN A 321 9.42 5.01 6.63
C ASN A 321 8.10 4.85 7.41
N ILE A 322 7.01 4.55 6.71
CA ILE A 322 5.68 4.31 7.30
C ILE A 322 5.32 2.82 7.34
N ALA A 323 5.89 2.00 6.45
CA ALA A 323 5.65 0.57 6.39
C ALA A 323 6.73 -0.17 5.58
N THR A 324 6.98 -1.45 5.86
CA THR A 324 7.87 -2.26 5.02
C THR A 324 7.40 -3.70 4.88
N VAL A 325 7.58 -4.25 3.68
CA VAL A 325 7.26 -5.65 3.35
C VAL A 325 8.46 -6.41 2.78
N ALA A 326 9.51 -5.70 2.35
CA ALA A 326 10.67 -6.25 1.66
C ALA A 326 12.01 -5.96 2.36
N ASP A 327 11.98 -5.40 3.57
CA ASP A 327 13.18 -5.11 4.37
C ASP A 327 13.81 -6.39 4.97
N SER A 328 15.14 -6.49 4.93
CA SER A 328 15.88 -7.65 5.43
C SER A 328 15.68 -7.86 6.94
N ARG A 329 15.60 -6.79 7.74
CA ARG A 329 15.35 -6.92 9.19
C ARG A 329 13.96 -7.50 9.44
N VAL A 330 12.93 -6.99 8.76
CA VAL A 330 11.56 -7.51 8.88
C VAL A 330 11.43 -8.94 8.38
N TYR A 331 12.12 -9.29 7.28
CA TYR A 331 12.20 -10.67 6.79
C TYR A 331 12.70 -11.63 7.87
N LYS A 332 13.90 -11.36 8.41
CA LYS A 332 14.52 -12.22 9.44
C LYS A 332 13.73 -12.25 10.74
N GLU A 333 13.14 -11.12 11.14
CA GLU A 333 12.33 -11.03 12.35
C GLU A 333 11.13 -11.96 12.30
N ASN A 334 10.33 -11.87 11.24
CA ASN A 334 9.17 -12.74 11.06
C ASN A 334 9.57 -14.21 10.91
N ARG A 335 10.64 -14.48 10.16
CA ARG A 335 11.11 -15.84 9.94
C ARG A 335 11.61 -16.50 11.23
N ARG A 336 12.40 -15.80 12.06
CA ARG A 336 12.78 -16.26 13.41
C ARG A 336 11.57 -16.59 14.27
N ASN A 337 10.55 -15.71 14.27
CA ASN A 337 9.34 -15.91 15.06
C ASN A 337 8.59 -17.19 14.63
N ILE A 338 8.36 -17.37 13.33
CA ILE A 338 7.67 -18.54 12.75
C ILE A 338 8.46 -19.83 12.96
N MET A 339 9.79 -19.77 12.96
CA MET A 339 10.64 -20.93 13.25
C MET A 339 10.77 -21.23 14.77
N GLY A 340 10.14 -20.45 15.65
CA GLY A 340 10.13 -20.68 17.10
C GLY A 340 11.35 -20.11 17.85
N TYR A 341 12.15 -19.26 17.20
CA TYR A 341 13.29 -18.58 17.82
C TYR A 341 12.94 -17.20 18.39
N GLY A 342 11.73 -16.71 18.17
CA GLY A 342 11.26 -15.41 18.63
C GLY A 342 10.11 -15.49 19.65
N ASN A 343 9.54 -14.33 19.98
CA ASN A 343 8.52 -14.18 21.03
C ASN A 343 7.28 -13.41 20.56
N SER A 344 7.10 -13.26 19.24
CA SER A 344 5.89 -12.66 18.67
C SER A 344 4.63 -13.42 19.11
N GLN A 345 3.59 -12.66 19.45
CA GLN A 345 2.27 -13.21 19.76
C GLN A 345 1.42 -13.42 18.49
N ASP A 346 1.76 -12.70 17.41
CA ASP A 346 1.01 -12.74 16.16
C ASP A 346 1.63 -13.74 15.17
N CYS A 347 2.96 -13.72 15.04
CA CYS A 347 3.71 -14.65 14.18
C CYS A 347 4.26 -15.83 15.00
N THR A 348 3.38 -16.73 15.42
CA THR A 348 3.78 -17.91 16.19
C THR A 348 4.24 -19.05 15.27
N PRO A 349 4.88 -20.11 15.82
CA PRO A 349 5.24 -21.28 15.01
C PRO A 349 4.07 -22.00 14.36
N ASP A 350 2.87 -21.86 14.94
CA ASP A 350 1.62 -22.42 14.44
C ASP A 350 0.94 -21.53 13.39
N TRP A 351 1.47 -20.33 13.10
CA TRP A 351 0.92 -19.44 12.08
C TRP A 351 1.26 -19.94 10.68
N TYR A 352 0.28 -20.06 9.79
CA TYR A 352 0.48 -20.37 8.37
C TYR A 352 -0.27 -19.36 7.51
N MET A 353 0.35 -18.95 6.41
CA MET A 353 -0.34 -18.22 5.35
C MET A 353 -1.51 -19.07 4.86
N SER A 354 -2.70 -18.49 4.83
CA SER A 354 -3.95 -19.16 4.45
C SER A 354 -4.96 -18.14 3.95
N SER A 355 -6.14 -18.60 3.53
CA SER A 355 -7.22 -17.72 3.07
C SER A 355 -7.76 -16.76 4.15
N LEU A 356 -7.41 -16.99 5.42
CA LEU A 356 -7.73 -16.04 6.48
C LEU A 356 -7.03 -14.69 6.24
N GLU A 357 -5.89 -14.67 5.56
CA GLU A 357 -5.12 -13.46 5.27
C GLU A 357 -5.64 -12.67 4.05
N ASP A 358 -6.69 -13.16 3.38
CA ASP A 358 -7.24 -12.49 2.21
C ASP A 358 -8.12 -11.29 2.56
N THR A 359 -8.71 -11.25 3.77
CA THR A 359 -9.67 -10.21 4.16
C THR A 359 -9.25 -9.51 5.45
N TYR A 360 -9.61 -8.22 5.59
CA TYR A 360 -9.36 -7.46 6.82
C TYR A 360 -10.05 -8.06 8.05
N ASP A 361 -11.20 -8.71 7.87
CA ASP A 361 -11.99 -9.26 8.98
C ASP A 361 -11.35 -10.50 9.62
N THR A 362 -10.56 -11.24 8.84
CA THR A 362 -10.00 -12.54 9.23
C THR A 362 -8.49 -12.56 9.32
N ALA A 363 -7.82 -11.54 8.77
CA ALA A 363 -6.37 -11.47 8.74
C ALA A 363 -5.80 -11.51 10.15
N SER A 364 -4.69 -12.24 10.30
CA SER A 364 -3.95 -12.23 11.54
C SER A 364 -3.17 -10.92 11.71
N GLY A 365 -2.64 -10.69 12.91
CA GLY A 365 -1.67 -9.63 13.16
C GLY A 365 -0.27 -9.93 12.61
N CYS A 366 -0.04 -11.09 12.00
CA CYS A 366 1.31 -11.51 11.64
C CYS A 366 1.85 -10.73 10.43
N GLY A 367 2.92 -9.96 10.64
CA GLY A 367 3.58 -9.19 9.57
C GLY A 367 4.11 -10.05 8.41
N ALA A 368 4.31 -11.35 8.62
CA ALA A 368 4.70 -12.29 7.56
C ALA A 368 3.62 -12.44 6.47
N ALA A 369 2.34 -12.18 6.74
CA ALA A 369 1.30 -12.22 5.70
C ALA A 369 1.62 -11.22 4.58
N MET A 370 2.01 -10.00 4.95
CA MET A 370 2.33 -8.90 4.02
C MET A 370 3.60 -9.17 3.20
N MET A 371 4.57 -9.86 3.80
CA MET A 371 5.80 -10.30 3.13
C MET A 371 5.55 -11.29 1.97
N ALA A 372 4.36 -11.90 1.88
CA ALA A 372 4.00 -12.72 0.72
C ALA A 372 4.08 -11.92 -0.59
N THR A 373 3.90 -10.60 -0.56
CA THR A 373 4.12 -9.75 -1.74
C THR A 373 5.59 -9.71 -2.18
N ALA A 374 6.52 -9.63 -1.24
CA ALA A 374 7.95 -9.69 -1.55
C ALA A 374 8.36 -11.08 -2.05
N TYR A 375 7.76 -12.14 -1.49
CA TYR A 375 7.93 -13.50 -2.01
C TYR A 375 7.40 -13.65 -3.44
N LEU A 376 6.25 -13.06 -3.76
CA LEU A 376 5.73 -13.00 -5.13
C LEU A 376 6.70 -12.28 -6.07
N GLY A 377 7.25 -11.13 -5.64
CA GLY A 377 8.26 -10.39 -6.40
C GLY A 377 9.52 -11.21 -6.65
N TYR A 378 9.97 -11.99 -5.65
CA TYR A 378 11.10 -12.92 -5.76
C TYR A 378 10.82 -14.07 -6.75
N LEU A 379 9.63 -14.70 -6.70
CA LEU A 379 9.27 -15.79 -7.61
C LEU A 379 9.14 -15.32 -9.06
N THR A 380 8.74 -14.06 -9.26
CA THR A 380 8.41 -13.51 -10.57
C THR A 380 9.22 -12.22 -10.81
N SER A 381 8.60 -11.07 -10.58
CA SER A 381 9.20 -9.75 -10.65
C SER A 381 8.24 -8.72 -10.02
N TYR A 382 8.74 -7.54 -9.65
CA TYR A 382 7.86 -6.44 -9.20
C TYR A 382 7.00 -5.86 -10.33
N LYS A 383 7.41 -5.99 -11.59
CA LYS A 383 6.53 -5.74 -12.75
C LYS A 383 5.32 -6.68 -12.71
N THR A 384 5.51 -7.95 -12.35
CA THR A 384 4.39 -8.89 -12.22
C THR A 384 3.46 -8.52 -11.06
N VAL A 385 4.05 -8.17 -9.91
CA VAL A 385 3.30 -7.72 -8.73
C VAL A 385 2.45 -6.48 -9.03
N TRP A 386 3.04 -5.48 -9.69
CA TRP A 386 2.44 -4.16 -9.83
C TRP A 386 1.67 -3.94 -11.13
N ILE A 387 2.03 -4.62 -12.23
CA ILE A 387 1.48 -4.33 -13.56
C ILE A 387 0.77 -5.55 -14.14
N ASP A 388 1.46 -6.69 -14.24
CA ASP A 388 0.90 -7.82 -15.00
C ASP A 388 -0.36 -8.40 -14.34
N ILE A 389 -0.36 -8.55 -13.01
CA ILE A 389 -1.56 -9.03 -12.31
C ILE A 389 -2.73 -8.03 -12.44
N PRO A 390 -2.57 -6.74 -12.13
CA PRO A 390 -3.63 -5.75 -12.33
C PRO A 390 -4.13 -5.63 -13.77
N GLN A 391 -3.27 -5.83 -14.77
CA GLN A 391 -3.67 -5.68 -16.16
C GLN A 391 -4.68 -6.75 -16.61
N ASP A 392 -4.69 -7.93 -15.99
CA ASP A 392 -5.55 -9.04 -16.43
C ASP A 392 -6.66 -9.40 -15.42
N TYR A 393 -6.62 -8.88 -14.20
CA TYR A 393 -7.58 -9.32 -13.17
C TYR A 393 -9.01 -8.81 -13.37
N TYR A 394 -9.25 -7.83 -14.26
CA TYR A 394 -10.60 -7.44 -14.63
C TYR A 394 -11.31 -8.56 -15.39
N ASP A 395 -10.61 -9.29 -16.25
CA ASP A 395 -11.20 -10.40 -16.98
C ASP A 395 -11.11 -11.70 -16.18
N LEU A 396 -9.97 -11.96 -15.54
CA LEU A 396 -9.67 -13.24 -14.91
C LEU A 396 -10.01 -13.33 -13.42
N GLY A 397 -10.32 -12.21 -12.77
CA GLY A 397 -10.21 -12.09 -11.32
C GLY A 397 -8.74 -12.14 -10.86
N PHE A 398 -8.49 -11.80 -9.59
CA PHE A 398 -7.14 -11.75 -9.03
C PHE A 398 -6.45 -13.09 -9.13
N TRP A 399 -7.09 -14.16 -8.65
CA TRP A 399 -6.46 -15.49 -8.63
C TRP A 399 -6.28 -16.09 -10.03
N GLY A 400 -7.15 -15.78 -10.99
CA GLY A 400 -6.96 -16.20 -12.39
C GLY A 400 -5.81 -15.46 -13.06
N SER A 401 -5.68 -14.16 -12.81
CA SER A 401 -4.54 -13.35 -13.26
C SER A 401 -3.23 -13.79 -12.59
N PHE A 402 -3.29 -14.05 -11.28
CA PHE A 402 -2.19 -14.61 -10.50
C PHE A 402 -1.70 -15.93 -11.09
N GLU A 403 -2.60 -16.89 -11.34
CA GLU A 403 -2.21 -18.17 -11.93
C GLU A 403 -1.60 -18.01 -13.33
N LYS A 404 -2.14 -17.10 -14.16
CA LYS A 404 -1.59 -16.78 -15.49
C LYS A 404 -0.13 -16.32 -15.43
N HIS A 405 0.24 -15.48 -14.46
CA HIS A 405 1.56 -14.84 -14.41
C HIS A 405 2.56 -15.54 -13.49
N VAL A 406 2.07 -16.24 -12.47
CA VAL A 406 2.90 -16.91 -11.46
C VAL A 406 3.03 -18.40 -11.76
N GLY A 407 2.08 -18.99 -12.47
CA GLY A 407 2.03 -20.43 -12.75
C GLY A 407 1.69 -21.29 -11.52
N MET A 408 1.11 -20.67 -10.49
CA MET A 408 0.65 -21.32 -9.26
C MET A 408 -0.78 -20.90 -8.97
N ASN A 409 -1.61 -21.84 -8.53
CA ASN A 409 -2.86 -21.49 -7.91
C ASN A 409 -2.64 -20.98 -6.48
N LYS A 410 -3.71 -20.47 -5.85
CA LYS A 410 -3.69 -19.92 -4.49
C LYS A 410 -3.06 -20.85 -3.46
N GLN A 411 -3.47 -22.12 -3.44
CA GLN A 411 -3.03 -23.07 -2.42
C GLN A 411 -1.57 -23.44 -2.62
N GLU A 412 -1.15 -23.67 -3.87
CA GLU A 412 0.26 -23.92 -4.22
C GLU A 412 1.17 -22.77 -3.78
N PHE A 413 0.75 -21.53 -3.98
CA PHE A 413 1.50 -20.36 -3.54
C PHE A 413 1.61 -20.29 -2.01
N PHE A 414 0.51 -20.50 -1.28
CA PHE A 414 0.52 -20.49 0.18
C PHE A 414 1.38 -21.62 0.76
N ASP A 415 1.28 -22.82 0.21
CA ASP A 415 2.10 -23.96 0.66
C ASP A 415 3.59 -23.69 0.41
N SER A 416 3.93 -23.20 -0.80
CA SER A 416 5.30 -22.83 -1.15
C SER A 416 5.86 -21.73 -0.25
N TYR A 417 5.07 -20.69 0.04
CA TYR A 417 5.49 -19.61 0.91
C TYR A 417 5.69 -20.07 2.37
N ASN A 418 4.78 -20.92 2.86
CA ASN A 418 4.87 -21.49 4.20
C ASN A 418 6.10 -22.38 4.37
N GLU A 419 6.45 -23.17 3.34
CA GLU A 419 7.68 -23.97 3.31
C GLU A 419 8.93 -23.07 3.27
N PHE A 420 8.91 -22.04 2.43
CA PHE A 420 10.01 -21.08 2.30
C PHE A 420 10.36 -20.39 3.63
N LEU A 421 9.35 -19.95 4.39
CA LEU A 421 9.57 -19.33 5.71
C LEU A 421 10.10 -20.30 6.78
N ARG A 422 10.07 -21.61 6.54
CA ARG A 422 10.47 -22.64 7.53
C ARG A 422 11.75 -23.40 7.17
N THR A 423 12.29 -23.15 5.98
CA THR A 423 13.44 -23.88 5.44
C THR A 423 14.68 -23.00 5.42
N GLY A 424 15.82 -23.50 5.90
CA GLY A 424 17.08 -22.76 5.98
C GLY A 424 17.36 -22.17 7.36
N GLU A 425 18.37 -21.32 7.49
CA GLU A 425 18.79 -20.76 8.79
C GLU A 425 18.00 -19.50 9.16
N PRO A 426 17.46 -19.33 10.39
CA PRO A 426 16.55 -18.23 10.77
C PRO A 426 17.00 -16.81 10.39
N ASP A 427 18.32 -16.58 10.38
CA ASP A 427 18.96 -15.29 10.13
C ASP A 427 19.51 -15.13 8.69
N GLU A 428 19.20 -16.06 7.81
CA GLU A 428 19.57 -16.00 6.39
C GLU A 428 19.08 -14.68 5.75
N GLU A 429 19.88 -14.13 4.84
CA GLU A 429 19.46 -12.95 4.10
C GLU A 429 18.28 -13.29 3.19
N PRO A 430 17.35 -12.34 2.94
CA PRO A 430 16.34 -12.55 1.93
C PRO A 430 17.00 -12.79 0.56
N PRO A 431 16.38 -13.58 -0.32
CA PRO A 431 16.94 -13.90 -1.62
C PRO A 431 17.04 -12.66 -2.53
N ASP A 432 17.90 -12.75 -3.55
CA ASP A 432 17.97 -11.73 -4.60
C ASP A 432 16.59 -11.55 -5.26
N GLY A 433 16.16 -10.29 -5.45
CA GLY A 433 14.83 -9.96 -5.97
C GLY A 433 13.73 -9.87 -4.92
N TRP A 434 14.03 -10.12 -3.63
CA TRP A 434 13.08 -9.93 -2.53
C TRP A 434 12.60 -8.49 -2.37
N ALA A 435 13.49 -7.51 -2.57
CA ALA A 435 13.16 -6.10 -2.61
C ALA A 435 13.27 -5.58 -4.05
N PRO A 436 12.46 -4.56 -4.45
CA PRO A 436 12.64 -3.93 -5.74
C PRO A 436 14.05 -3.35 -5.82
N PRO A 437 14.84 -3.67 -6.86
CA PRO A 437 16.13 -3.05 -7.12
C PRO A 437 16.08 -1.52 -7.18
N GLU A 438 17.23 -0.87 -7.16
CA GLU A 438 17.31 0.57 -7.44
C GLU A 438 16.90 0.86 -8.89
N ASN A 439 16.22 2.00 -9.11
CA ASN A 439 15.69 2.44 -10.41
C ASN A 439 14.73 1.45 -11.08
N TYR A 440 14.12 0.55 -10.31
CA TYR A 440 13.33 -0.54 -10.86
C TYR A 440 12.08 -0.03 -11.59
N ILE A 441 11.45 1.02 -11.08
CA ILE A 441 10.22 1.54 -11.71
C ILE A 441 10.55 2.09 -13.10
N ALA A 442 11.57 2.92 -13.20
CA ALA A 442 11.99 3.52 -14.46
C ALA A 442 12.50 2.50 -15.49
N GLU A 443 13.16 1.42 -15.04
CA GLU A 443 13.78 0.44 -15.94
C GLU A 443 12.87 -0.73 -16.31
N PHE A 444 12.02 -1.19 -15.38
CA PHE A 444 11.33 -2.47 -15.51
C PHE A 444 9.82 -2.43 -15.25
N ALA A 445 9.28 -1.40 -14.58
CA ALA A 445 7.84 -1.27 -14.32
C ALA A 445 7.25 0.00 -14.97
N ASP A 446 7.26 0.02 -16.31
CA ASP A 446 6.74 1.15 -17.09
C ASP A 446 5.20 1.18 -17.07
N PHE A 447 4.64 1.83 -16.04
CA PHE A 447 3.20 2.00 -15.86
C PHE A 447 2.53 2.80 -16.99
N LEU A 448 3.28 3.62 -17.73
CA LEU A 448 2.76 4.43 -18.84
C LEU A 448 2.53 3.61 -20.12
N LYS A 449 3.05 2.38 -20.18
CA LYS A 449 2.85 1.44 -21.29
C LYS A 449 1.81 0.36 -21.02
N ILE A 450 1.07 0.46 -19.91
CA ILE A 450 -0.03 -0.46 -19.64
C ILE A 450 -1.00 -0.44 -20.82
N VAL A 451 -1.34 -1.62 -21.33
CA VAL A 451 -2.37 -1.76 -22.37
C VAL A 451 -3.72 -1.65 -21.66
N PRO A 452 -4.50 -0.59 -21.91
CA PRO A 452 -5.80 -0.45 -21.28
C PRO A 452 -6.75 -1.55 -21.77
N GLU A 453 -7.71 -1.91 -20.92
CA GLU A 453 -8.86 -2.72 -21.32
C GLU A 453 -9.53 -2.14 -22.59
N SER A 454 -9.93 -3.03 -23.49
CA SER A 454 -10.65 -2.69 -24.72
C SER A 454 -11.98 -3.43 -24.79
N ASP A 455 -12.93 -2.88 -25.56
CA ASP A 455 -14.24 -3.49 -25.81
C ASP A 455 -14.16 -4.86 -26.50
#